data_AF-A0A7K4IZG5-F1
#
_entry.id   AF-A0A7K4IZG5-F1
#
_cell.length_a   1.000
_cell.length_b   1.000
_cell.length_c   1.000
_cell.angle_alpha   90.00
_cell.angle_beta   90.00
_cell.angle_gamma   90.00
#
_symmetry.space_group_name_H-M   'P 1'
#
loop_
_entity.id
_entity.type
_entity.pdbx_description
1 polymer ?
#
loop_
_entity_poly.entity_id
_entity_poly.type
_entity_poly.pdbx_seq_one_letter_code
_entity_poly.pdbx_strand_id
1 'polypeptide(L)'
;GSSSIPSFFRIMKRQFTEAEWGVIKSMSNEWMQLDMFYRHWALKESFLKAVGVGIGFNLQRIEFHVSPLKLEIGKVYKETKMLLDGDKEEEWIFEETRLDDQHHVAVALGKKEGFEQKQSNVCSMEPNQPQFTLLTFEDLVASGIPVTPEDLTYWDNFCTKQENPVKQNSHSR
;
A
#
# COMPACT_ATOMS: atom_id res chain seq x y z
N GLY A 1 13.23 3.21 16.96
CA GLY A 1 12.65 4.21 16.04
C GLY A 1 13.08 5.59 16.48
N SER A 2 13.26 6.53 15.55
CA SER A 2 13.59 7.92 15.89
C SER A 2 12.45 8.59 16.65
N SER A 3 12.76 9.51 17.55
CA SER A 3 11.80 10.17 18.46
C SER A 3 10.92 11.24 17.80
N SER A 4 11.12 11.60 16.52
CA SER A 4 10.35 12.64 15.82
C SER A 4 10.13 12.36 14.33
N ILE A 5 9.08 12.95 13.74
CA ILE A 5 8.72 12.84 12.32
C ILE A 5 9.84 13.40 11.41
N PRO A 6 10.47 14.56 11.68
CA PRO A 6 11.58 15.04 10.87
C PRO A 6 12.78 14.08 10.85
N SER A 7 13.08 13.45 11.99
CA SER A 7 14.15 12.46 12.09
C SER A 7 13.82 11.21 11.28
N PHE A 8 12.56 10.77 11.30
CA PHE A 8 12.07 9.66 10.50
C PHE A 8 12.19 9.96 8.99
N PHE A 9 11.75 11.14 8.55
CA PHE A 9 11.88 11.56 7.14
C PHE A 9 13.33 11.66 6.68
N ARG A 10 14.27 12.05 7.56
CA ARG A 10 15.70 12.05 7.23
C ARG A 10 16.21 10.63 6.95
N ILE A 11 15.77 9.64 7.73
CA ILE A 11 16.13 8.22 7.52
C ILE A 11 15.51 7.72 6.20
N MET A 12 14.26 8.08 5.91
CA MET A 12 13.53 7.64 4.73
C MET A 12 13.83 8.47 3.47
N LYS A 13 14.73 9.45 3.52
CA LYS A 13 14.98 10.41 2.43
C LYS A 13 15.24 9.74 1.07
N ARG A 14 15.94 8.60 1.08
CA ARG A 14 16.31 7.85 -0.14
C ARG A 14 15.16 7.09 -0.80
N GLN A 15 13.98 7.01 -0.17
CA GLN A 15 12.86 6.23 -0.67
C GLN A 15 11.94 7.02 -1.63
N PHE A 16 12.07 8.34 -1.67
CA PHE A 16 11.25 9.22 -2.50
C PHE A 16 12.12 10.20 -3.29
N THR A 17 11.60 10.70 -4.41
CA THR A 17 12.24 11.75 -5.22
C THR A 17 12.10 13.13 -4.57
N GLU A 18 12.82 14.12 -5.09
CA GLU A 18 12.68 15.50 -4.60
C GLU A 18 11.29 16.07 -4.86
N ALA A 19 10.64 15.71 -5.98
CA ALA A 19 9.28 16.15 -6.28
C ALA A 19 8.28 15.60 -5.26
N GLU A 20 8.34 14.29 -4.98
CA GLU A 20 7.52 13.64 -3.96
C GLU A 20 7.76 14.25 -2.57
N TRP A 21 9.02 14.46 -2.18
CA TRP A 21 9.34 15.14 -0.92
C TRP A 21 8.82 16.57 -0.86
N GLY A 22 8.81 17.28 -1.99
CA GLY A 22 8.22 18.62 -2.12
C GLY A 22 6.74 18.61 -1.78
N VAL A 23 5.98 17.65 -2.32
CA VAL A 23 4.55 17.47 -2.01
C VAL A 23 4.35 17.04 -0.57
N ILE A 24 5.05 16.01 -0.10
CA ILE A 24 4.95 15.49 1.27
C ILE A 24 5.16 16.61 2.30
N LYS A 25 6.21 17.43 2.13
CA LYS A 25 6.56 18.50 3.08
C LYS A 25 5.73 19.77 2.90
N SER A 26 4.98 19.92 1.81
CA SER A 26 4.08 21.05 1.60
C SER A 26 2.83 21.00 2.49
N MET A 27 2.55 19.85 3.10
CA MET A 27 1.40 19.69 3.99
C MET A 27 1.55 20.53 5.27
N SER A 28 0.41 21.02 5.76
CA SER A 28 0.35 22.11 6.76
C SER A 28 0.91 21.77 8.15
N ASN A 29 0.98 20.48 8.52
CA ASN A 29 1.50 20.03 9.80
C ASN A 29 2.14 18.64 9.69
N GLU A 30 2.96 18.26 10.67
CA GLU A 30 3.73 17.01 10.63
C GLU A 30 2.86 15.75 10.48
N TRP A 31 1.65 15.72 11.06
CA TRP A 31 0.72 14.60 10.90
C TRP A 31 0.21 14.48 9.47
N MET A 32 -0.14 15.59 8.82
CA MET A 32 -0.55 15.59 7.42
C MET A 32 0.62 15.30 6.48
N GLN A 33 1.86 15.67 6.84
CA GLN A 33 3.04 15.25 6.10
C GLN A 33 3.25 13.74 6.22
N LEU A 34 3.05 13.17 7.42
CA LEU A 34 3.16 11.74 7.66
C LEU A 34 2.07 10.93 6.93
N ASP A 35 0.84 11.47 6.88
CA ASP A 35 -0.27 10.91 6.08
C ASP A 35 0.10 10.85 4.59
N MET A 36 0.59 11.97 4.03
CA MET A 36 1.03 12.04 2.64
C MET A 36 2.23 11.14 2.35
N PHE A 37 3.14 10.98 3.31
CA PHE A 37 4.25 10.02 3.23
C PHE A 37 3.73 8.59 3.08
N TYR A 38 2.79 8.16 3.91
CA TYR A 38 2.26 6.79 3.85
C TYR A 38 1.43 6.54 2.60
N ARG A 39 0.74 7.56 2.09
CA ARG A 39 0.09 7.50 0.77
C ARG A 39 1.09 7.21 -0.36
N HIS A 40 2.17 7.99 -0.45
CA HIS A 40 3.21 7.74 -1.46
C HIS A 40 3.91 6.39 -1.26
N TRP A 41 4.12 5.98 0.00
CA TRP A 41 4.69 4.67 0.32
C TRP A 41 3.80 3.54 -0.20
N ALA A 42 2.49 3.59 0.07
CA ALA A 42 1.53 2.60 -0.40
C ALA A 42 1.50 2.50 -1.93
N LEU A 43 1.55 3.65 -2.63
CA LEU A 43 1.62 3.70 -4.09
C LEU A 43 2.86 2.97 -4.63
N LYS A 44 4.06 3.31 -4.14
CA LYS A 44 5.30 2.63 -4.54
C LYS A 44 5.26 1.13 -4.27
N GLU A 45 4.83 0.73 -3.07
CA GLU A 45 4.72 -0.67 -2.69
C GLU A 45 3.71 -1.42 -3.56
N SER A 46 2.58 -0.81 -3.93
CA SER A 46 1.58 -1.42 -4.81
C SER A 46 2.16 -1.69 -6.20
N PHE A 47 2.91 -0.75 -6.77
CA PHE A 47 3.61 -0.95 -8.04
C PHE A 47 4.65 -2.06 -7.94
N LEU A 48 5.54 -2.02 -6.92
CA LEU A 48 6.57 -3.05 -6.73
C LEU A 48 6.01 -4.45 -6.61
N LYS A 49 4.88 -4.60 -5.89
CA LYS A 49 4.17 -5.87 -5.75
C LYS A 49 3.57 -6.32 -7.09
N ALA A 50 2.99 -5.41 -7.85
CA ALA A 50 2.41 -5.73 -9.15
C ALA A 50 3.46 -6.22 -10.15
N VAL A 51 4.67 -5.65 -10.15
CA VAL A 51 5.77 -6.09 -11.04
C VAL A 51 6.58 -7.27 -10.50
N GLY A 52 6.46 -7.61 -9.22
CA GLY A 52 7.10 -8.80 -8.63
C GLY A 52 8.62 -8.71 -8.40
N VAL A 53 9.20 -7.51 -8.35
CA VAL A 53 10.66 -7.29 -8.27
C VAL A 53 11.25 -7.39 -6.86
N GLY A 54 10.43 -7.38 -5.81
CA GLY A 54 10.86 -7.50 -4.42
C GLY A 54 11.66 -6.30 -3.87
N ILE A 55 12.49 -6.55 -2.86
CA ILE A 55 13.13 -5.52 -2.00
C ILE A 55 14.34 -4.79 -2.62
N GLY A 56 14.87 -5.29 -3.73
CA GLY A 56 16.11 -4.77 -4.35
C GLY A 56 15.88 -3.58 -5.29
N PHE A 57 14.63 -3.19 -5.51
CA PHE A 57 14.30 -2.14 -6.46
C PHE A 57 14.65 -0.76 -5.92
N ASN A 58 15.33 0.06 -6.73
CA ASN A 58 15.63 1.43 -6.37
C ASN A 58 14.36 2.31 -6.45
N LEU A 59 13.77 2.62 -5.30
CA LEU A 59 12.54 3.41 -5.18
C LEU A 59 12.63 4.84 -5.76
N GLN A 60 13.83 5.39 -5.96
CA GLN A 60 13.99 6.71 -6.58
C GLN A 60 13.75 6.71 -8.10
N ARG A 61 13.68 5.54 -8.73
CA ARG A 61 13.30 5.41 -10.15
C ARG A 61 11.82 5.65 -10.37
N ILE A 62 11.00 5.44 -9.34
CA ILE A 62 9.56 5.66 -9.39
C ILE A 62 9.28 7.05 -8.87
N GLU A 63 8.42 7.80 -9.54
CA GLU A 63 7.93 9.09 -9.05
C GLU A 63 6.40 9.15 -9.20
N PHE A 64 5.69 9.34 -8.10
CA PHE A 64 4.24 9.52 -8.11
C PHE A 64 3.85 10.99 -8.07
N HIS A 65 2.92 11.37 -8.95
CA HIS A 65 2.26 12.67 -8.95
C HIS A 65 0.83 12.46 -8.46
N VAL A 66 0.64 12.61 -7.15
CA VAL A 66 -0.64 12.34 -6.49
C VAL A 66 -1.71 13.35 -6.87
N SER A 67 -2.92 12.86 -7.17
CA SER A 67 -4.10 13.69 -7.43
C SER A 67 -5.38 12.92 -7.08
N PRO A 68 -6.36 13.56 -6.41
CA PRO A 68 -6.29 14.87 -5.76
C PRO A 68 -5.39 14.83 -4.52
N LEU A 69 -5.00 16.00 -3.99
CA LEU A 69 -4.16 16.06 -2.77
C LEU A 69 -4.86 15.54 -1.51
N LYS A 70 -6.19 15.68 -1.43
CA LYS A 70 -7.00 15.21 -0.29
C LYS A 70 -7.98 14.14 -0.77
N LEU A 71 -7.91 12.99 -0.11
CA LEU A 71 -8.84 11.87 -0.34
C LEU A 71 -9.98 11.91 0.69
N GLU A 72 -11.19 11.62 0.24
CA GLU A 72 -12.31 11.34 1.13
C GLU A 72 -12.34 9.85 1.50
N ILE A 73 -12.81 9.55 2.72
CA ILE A 73 -12.91 8.17 3.21
C ILE A 73 -13.93 7.39 2.37
N GLY A 74 -13.57 6.16 1.99
CA GLY A 74 -14.43 5.23 1.26
C GLY A 74 -14.61 5.53 -0.24
N LYS A 75 -14.06 6.64 -0.74
CA LYS A 75 -14.04 6.96 -2.18
C LYS A 75 -12.78 6.44 -2.85
N VAL A 76 -12.92 6.11 -4.14
CA VAL A 76 -11.82 5.61 -4.97
C VAL A 76 -11.41 6.68 -5.97
N TYR A 77 -10.11 6.95 -6.03
CA TYR A 77 -9.48 7.93 -6.90
C TYR A 77 -8.54 7.26 -7.87
N LYS A 78 -8.44 7.77 -9.11
CA LYS A 78 -7.65 7.17 -10.21
C LYS A 78 -6.77 8.16 -10.95
N GLU A 79 -6.71 9.39 -10.45
CA GLU A 79 -6.09 10.52 -11.14
C GLU A 79 -4.57 10.55 -10.94
N THR A 80 -4.05 9.86 -9.92
CA THR A 80 -2.61 9.75 -9.65
C THR A 80 -1.86 9.13 -10.83
N LYS A 81 -0.73 9.74 -11.18
CA LYS A 81 0.14 9.32 -12.28
C LYS A 81 1.50 8.89 -11.75
N MET A 82 2.15 7.99 -12.49
CA MET A 82 3.48 7.49 -12.19
C MET A 82 4.43 7.83 -13.33
N LEU A 83 5.66 8.18 -12.97
CA LEU A 83 6.80 8.20 -13.86
C LEU A 83 7.77 7.10 -13.44
N LEU A 84 8.36 6.42 -14.42
CA LEU A 84 9.44 5.46 -14.23
C LEU A 84 10.67 5.96 -14.99
N ASP A 85 11.77 6.17 -14.27
CA ASP A 85 13.01 6.76 -14.81
C ASP A 85 12.81 8.11 -15.54
N GLY A 86 11.75 8.84 -15.17
CA GLY A 86 11.38 10.13 -15.76
C GLY A 86 10.34 10.04 -16.89
N ASP A 87 10.03 8.84 -17.38
CA ASP A 87 9.05 8.62 -18.44
C ASP A 87 7.66 8.34 -17.85
N LYS A 88 6.61 8.88 -18.47
CA LYS A 88 5.23 8.67 -18.01
C LYS A 88 4.75 7.26 -18.35
N GLU A 89 4.24 6.57 -17.34
CA GLU A 89 3.71 5.22 -17.47
C GLU A 89 2.18 5.25 -17.63
N GLU A 90 1.70 5.49 -18.86
CA GLU A 90 0.27 5.64 -19.16
C GLU A 90 -0.53 4.34 -19.08
N GLU A 91 0.15 3.19 -19.18
CA GLU A 91 -0.46 1.87 -19.10
C GLU A 91 -0.77 1.44 -17.67
N TRP A 92 -0.27 2.18 -16.69
CA TRP A 92 -0.51 1.94 -15.28
C TRP A 92 -1.63 2.83 -14.74
N ILE A 93 -2.60 2.19 -14.09
CA ILE A 93 -3.69 2.86 -13.36
C ILE A 93 -3.48 2.58 -11.88
N PHE A 94 -3.65 3.60 -11.04
CA PHE A 94 -3.55 3.48 -9.60
C PHE A 94 -4.89 3.84 -8.98
N GLU A 95 -5.50 2.89 -8.28
CA GLU A 95 -6.71 3.14 -7.49
C GLU A 95 -6.31 3.43 -6.05
N GLU A 96 -6.68 4.60 -5.55
CA GLU A 96 -6.39 5.03 -4.19
C GLU A 96 -7.67 5.14 -3.37
N THR A 97 -7.65 4.54 -2.19
CA THR A 97 -8.77 4.55 -1.24
C THR A 97 -8.26 4.79 0.17
N ARG A 98 -8.91 5.70 0.90
CA ARG A 98 -8.70 5.86 2.34
C ARG A 98 -9.82 5.10 3.06
N LEU A 99 -9.49 4.00 3.74
CA LEU A 99 -10.50 3.12 4.37
C LEU A 99 -11.13 3.77 5.60
N ASP A 100 -10.30 4.51 6.35
CA ASP A 100 -10.66 5.27 7.54
C ASP A 100 -9.64 6.41 7.71
N ASP A 101 -9.56 7.02 8.90
CA ASP A 101 -8.64 8.13 9.10
C ASP A 101 -7.15 7.78 9.11
N GLN A 102 -6.77 6.51 9.18
CA GLN A 102 -5.40 6.06 9.42
C GLN A 102 -4.87 5.11 8.34
N HIS A 103 -5.73 4.57 7.48
CA HIS A 103 -5.36 3.54 6.51
C HIS A 103 -5.53 4.00 5.06
N HIS A 104 -4.41 4.04 4.35
CA HIS A 104 -4.35 4.21 2.89
C HIS A 104 -4.23 2.86 2.20
N VAL A 105 -4.95 2.70 1.10
CA VAL A 105 -4.83 1.58 0.18
C VAL A 105 -4.53 2.10 -1.21
N ALA A 106 -3.56 1.46 -1.87
CA ALA A 106 -3.23 1.69 -3.26
C ALA A 106 -3.26 0.36 -4.02
N VAL A 107 -3.93 0.34 -5.17
CA VAL A 107 -3.99 -0.80 -6.08
C VAL A 107 -3.35 -0.38 -7.40
N ALA A 108 -2.23 -1.01 -7.76
CA ALA A 108 -1.57 -0.81 -9.05
C ALA A 108 -2.12 -1.80 -10.08
N LEU A 109 -2.61 -1.29 -11.19
CA LEU A 109 -3.18 -2.05 -12.30
C LEU A 109 -2.33 -1.78 -13.54
N GLY A 110 -1.50 -2.76 -13.92
CA GLY A 110 -0.66 -2.69 -15.10
C GLY A 110 -1.36 -3.22 -16.35
N LYS A 111 -0.65 -3.17 -17.49
CA LYS A 111 -1.13 -3.75 -18.75
C LYS A 111 -1.50 -5.22 -18.58
N LYS A 112 -2.65 -5.63 -19.10
CA LYS A 112 -2.95 -7.04 -19.35
C LYS A 112 -2.01 -7.52 -20.46
N GLU A 113 -0.85 -8.06 -20.08
CA GLU A 113 -0.05 -8.83 -21.02
C GLU A 113 -0.85 -10.07 -21.45
N GLY A 114 -1.43 -10.03 -22.65
CA GLY A 114 -1.54 -11.16 -23.58
C GLY A 114 -2.17 -12.50 -23.14
N PHE A 115 -2.78 -12.64 -21.96
CA PHE A 115 -3.58 -13.83 -21.66
C PHE A 115 -4.97 -13.68 -22.29
N GLU A 116 -5.04 -13.91 -23.60
CA GLU A 116 -6.28 -14.31 -24.28
C GLU A 116 -6.74 -15.68 -23.74
N GLN A 117 -7.24 -15.72 -22.51
CA GLN A 117 -8.17 -16.77 -22.15
C GLN A 117 -9.54 -16.38 -22.72
N LYS A 118 -9.87 -16.99 -23.85
CA LYS A 118 -11.25 -17.09 -24.35
C LYS A 118 -12.11 -17.76 -23.27
N GLN A 119 -12.84 -16.94 -22.50
CA GLN A 119 -14.09 -17.23 -21.78
C GLN A 119 -14.35 -16.01 -20.89
N SER A 120 -15.51 -15.38 -20.83
CA SER A 120 -16.84 -15.59 -21.39
C SER A 120 -17.53 -14.22 -21.33
N ASN A 121 -18.64 -14.05 -22.07
CA ASN A 121 -19.50 -12.87 -21.98
C ASN A 121 -20.03 -12.68 -20.54
N VAL A 122 -19.27 -12.01 -19.67
CA VAL A 122 -19.79 -11.50 -18.41
C VAL A 122 -20.28 -10.09 -18.70
N CYS A 123 -21.60 -9.93 -18.59
CA CYS A 123 -22.32 -8.69 -18.77
C CYS A 123 -21.52 -7.49 -18.27
N SER A 124 -21.40 -6.49 -19.14
CA SER A 124 -21.22 -5.10 -18.78
C SER A 124 -22.32 -4.70 -17.80
N MET A 125 -22.10 -5.00 -16.53
CA MET A 125 -22.81 -4.35 -15.45
C MET A 125 -22.18 -2.97 -15.29
N GLU A 126 -23.05 -1.98 -15.14
CA GLU A 126 -22.75 -0.59 -14.76
C GLU A 126 -21.45 -0.49 -13.94
N PRO A 127 -20.57 0.48 -14.21
CA PRO A 127 -19.31 0.60 -13.49
C PRO A 127 -19.60 1.09 -12.07
N ASN A 128 -20.08 0.20 -11.20
CA ASN A 128 -19.97 0.40 -9.77
C ASN A 128 -18.48 0.60 -9.50
N GLN A 129 -18.14 1.77 -8.98
CA GLN A 129 -16.76 2.09 -8.64
C GLN A 129 -16.23 0.96 -7.74
N PRO A 130 -15.04 0.43 -8.01
CA PRO A 130 -14.49 -0.67 -7.23
C PRO A 130 -14.32 -0.20 -5.79
N GLN A 131 -15.16 -0.71 -4.88
CA GLN A 131 -15.13 -0.35 -3.46
C GLN A 131 -14.70 -1.57 -2.64
N PHE A 132 -13.83 -1.35 -1.66
CA PHE A 132 -13.44 -2.40 -0.73
C PHE A 132 -14.66 -2.89 0.06
N THR A 133 -14.81 -4.22 0.15
CA THR A 133 -15.81 -4.86 1.00
C THR A 133 -15.13 -5.36 2.27
N LEU A 134 -15.65 -4.99 3.44
CA LEU A 134 -15.17 -5.52 4.71
C LEU A 134 -15.78 -6.91 4.93
N LEU A 135 -14.94 -7.92 5.10
CA LEU A 135 -15.35 -9.31 5.35
C LEU A 135 -15.16 -9.66 6.83
N THR A 136 -16.10 -10.41 7.40
CA THR A 136 -15.95 -11.01 8.74
C THR A 136 -15.18 -12.33 8.67
N PHE A 137 -14.85 -12.91 9.82
CA PHE A 137 -14.26 -14.25 9.87
C PHE A 137 -15.19 -15.29 9.23
N GLU A 138 -16.50 -15.20 9.52
CA GLU A 138 -17.52 -16.08 8.96
C GLU A 138 -17.55 -16.01 7.42
N ASP A 139 -17.44 -14.81 6.85
CA ASP A 139 -17.35 -14.63 5.40
C ASP A 139 -16.11 -15.32 4.82
N LEU A 140 -14.95 -15.19 5.49
CA LEU A 140 -13.69 -15.79 5.06
C LEU A 140 -13.72 -17.33 5.09
N VAL A 141 -14.42 -17.92 6.07
CA VAL A 141 -14.46 -19.38 6.25
C VAL A 141 -15.70 -20.04 5.67
N ALA A 142 -16.65 -19.28 5.11
CA ALA A 142 -17.92 -19.79 4.61
C ALA A 142 -17.78 -20.96 3.61
N SER A 143 -16.72 -20.95 2.81
CA SER A 143 -16.37 -22.03 1.86
C SER A 143 -15.10 -22.79 2.25
N GLY A 144 -14.59 -22.59 3.48
CA GLY A 144 -13.39 -23.23 3.98
C GLY A 144 -13.60 -24.72 4.23
N ILE A 145 -12.72 -25.55 3.67
CA ILE A 145 -12.70 -27.00 3.90
C ILE A 145 -11.36 -27.35 4.56
N PRO A 146 -11.34 -28.01 5.73
CA PRO A 146 -10.09 -28.43 6.37
C PRO A 146 -9.27 -29.34 5.45
N VAL A 147 -8.02 -28.96 5.20
CA VAL A 147 -7.07 -29.75 4.38
C VAL A 147 -6.21 -30.66 5.26
N THR A 148 -6.00 -30.27 6.51
CA THR A 148 -5.21 -31.01 7.51
C THR A 148 -6.02 -31.24 8.78
N PRO A 149 -5.71 -32.29 9.57
CA PRO A 149 -6.26 -32.45 10.91
C PRO A 149 -5.95 -31.24 11.80
N GLU A 150 -6.75 -31.08 12.85
CA GLU A 150 -6.52 -30.05 13.87
C GLU A 150 -5.18 -30.29 14.57
N ASP A 151 -4.37 -29.23 14.64
CA ASP A 151 -3.11 -29.22 15.39
C ASP A 151 -3.29 -28.40 16.67
N LEU A 152 -3.57 -29.09 17.77
CA LEU A 152 -3.75 -28.49 19.09
C LEU A 152 -2.47 -27.81 19.60
N THR A 153 -1.29 -28.25 19.13
CA THR A 153 -0.01 -27.67 19.56
C THR A 153 0.27 -26.31 18.94
N TYR A 154 -0.41 -25.98 17.83
CA TYR A 154 -0.25 -24.70 17.14
C TYR A 154 -0.67 -23.52 18.04
N TRP A 155 -1.76 -23.67 18.79
CA TRP A 155 -2.25 -22.64 19.71
C TRP A 155 -1.30 -22.42 20.90
N ASP A 156 -0.82 -23.50 21.51
CA ASP A 156 0.14 -23.42 22.63
C ASP A 156 1.45 -22.72 22.19
N ASN A 157 1.93 -23.04 20.98
CA ASN A 157 3.09 -22.39 20.37
C ASN A 157 2.85 -20.91 20.03
N PHE A 158 1.61 -20.51 19.76
CA PHE A 158 1.26 -19.10 19.57
C PHE A 158 1.26 -18.34 20.90
N CYS A 159 0.57 -18.87 21.92
CA CYS A 159 0.46 -18.26 23.26
C CYS A 159 1.80 -18.07 23.98
N THR A 160 2.80 -18.89 23.65
CA THR A 160 4.15 -18.78 24.23
C THR A 160 5.02 -17.69 23.60
N LYS A 161 4.60 -17.09 22.47
CA LYS A 161 5.32 -15.97 21.85
C LYS A 161 5.13 -14.70 22.67
N GLN A 162 6.22 -13.95 22.87
CA GLN A 162 6.13 -12.62 23.47
C GLN A 162 5.29 -11.70 22.58
N GLU A 163 4.27 -11.04 23.16
CA GLU A 163 3.40 -10.10 22.43
C GLU A 163 4.16 -8.90 21.87
N ASN A 164 5.29 -8.52 22.49
CA ASN A 164 6.07 -7.36 22.09
C ASN A 164 7.54 -7.75 21.85
N PRO A 165 8.18 -7.21 20.80
CA PRO A 165 9.61 -7.36 20.62
C PRO A 165 10.37 -6.68 21.77
N VAL A 166 11.44 -7.32 22.23
CA VAL A 166 12.33 -6.77 23.26
C VAL A 166 12.91 -5.45 22.75
N LYS A 167 12.50 -4.34 23.36
CA LYS A 167 13.03 -3.01 23.03
C LYS A 167 14.52 -3.01 23.36
N GLN A 168 15.37 -2.91 22.34
CA GLN A 168 16.79 -2.60 22.55
C GLN A 168 16.87 -1.18 23.12
N ASN A 169 17.03 -1.06 24.43
CA ASN A 169 17.49 0.18 25.05
C ASN A 169 18.92 0.41 24.57
N SER A 170 19.08 1.29 23.58
CA SER A 170 20.39 1.73 23.10
C SER A 170 21.23 2.22 24.27
N HIS A 171 22.43 1.64 24.39
CA HIS A 171 23.46 1.99 25.35
C HIS A 171 23.57 3.50 25.58
N SER A 172 23.40 3.93 26.84
CA SER A 172 23.91 5.21 27.31
C SER A 172 25.44 5.20 27.17
N ARG A 173 25.96 6.08 26.32
CA ARG A 173 27.33 6.58 26.40
C ARG A 173 27.26 8.09 26.58
#